data_AF-A0A0F9J123-F1
#
_entry.id   AF-A0A0F9J123-F1
#
_cell.length_a   1.000
_cell.length_b   1.000
_cell.length_c   1.000
_cell.angle_alpha   90.00
_cell.angle_beta   90.00
_cell.angle_gamma   90.00
#
_symmetry.space_group_name_H-M   'P 1'
#
loop_
_entity.id
_entity.type
_entity.pdbx_description
1 polymer ?
#
loop_
_entity_poly.entity_id
_entity_poly.type
_entity_poly.pdbx_seq_one_letter_code
_entity_poly.pdbx_strand_id
1 'polypeptide(L)'
;MGTRKNAKFLTATERENFVRACVLLKADIVNPGASANLRYSKWDEFAAVHWMIQEAFAPGSPTVNFGHGGMGAYSFLSWHRYFLFHMEQQLQSKVPGVMVPYWDWTDPSSIMTNTFMGPDGTTGGRVQQGYFAVNRPDTGPNTTTLPAWWPASLNGWTLSDIFPSNARGGLKRSTGAAADTPLPSPIDIQQALAKANYPDFQGGLEAGVGIASGHRLHNDMHRWFGGHMQILQASPFDPFFYLVHCNVDRLWAMWQADGHMNEFPANPPGAGDAHHHRNDLMYPWIGGAAGYGTNAAIAGSVPMPSWVTGPGAKTNADTLNYRSEFGYTYDTLPILGIGLDRTGSMLGLTPDPMVTTNPDVTKWEAAKRGVSAFLQDAETAQASGDIYLTAGIKTFRSLLGNDFDFVFGAPNYGLIKTGSSFSKSTFDLNITSIVPGGGTPLADALQDVQNTLVEAPFGGDPTEERRYLAILTDGIRTSGAPMNSIPNGSFSRTAIFAMGFGTGADVSYPTLETLKNKGLNLSTQQVFHGENAGTIDKFYSNALAAAIGFTTIFDPVIELFAGEHTHLYF
;
A
#
# COMPACT_ATOMS: atom_id res chain seq x y z
N MET A 1 3.21 5.81 -12.23
CA MET A 1 3.38 4.76 -11.20
C MET A 1 2.05 4.63 -10.46
N GLY A 2 1.85 3.56 -9.70
CA GLY A 2 0.52 3.11 -9.26
C GLY A 2 0.47 2.63 -7.81
N THR A 3 -0.27 1.56 -7.55
CA THR A 3 -0.50 1.04 -6.19
C THR A 3 0.31 -0.23 -5.95
N ARG A 4 1.18 -0.21 -4.94
CA ARG A 4 1.84 -1.40 -4.40
C ARG A 4 0.84 -2.15 -3.52
N LYS A 5 0.78 -3.48 -3.68
CA LYS A 5 -0.25 -4.33 -3.07
C LYS A 5 0.35 -5.47 -2.29
N ASN A 6 -0.45 -6.06 -1.41
CA ASN A 6 -0.07 -7.31 -0.77
C ASN A 6 0.11 -8.41 -1.83
N ALA A 7 1.28 -9.06 -1.82
CA ALA A 7 1.63 -10.17 -2.70
C ALA A 7 0.59 -11.31 -2.67
N LYS A 8 -0.12 -11.48 -1.55
CA LYS A 8 -1.18 -12.49 -1.37
C LYS A 8 -2.43 -12.21 -2.19
N PHE A 9 -2.79 -10.94 -2.32
CA PHE A 9 -4.03 -10.50 -2.97
C PHE A 9 -3.84 -10.09 -4.43
N LEU A 10 -2.62 -10.23 -4.96
CA LEU A 10 -2.38 -10.09 -6.39
C LEU A 10 -3.25 -11.06 -7.18
N THR A 11 -3.81 -10.58 -8.29
CA THR A 11 -4.44 -11.43 -9.30
C THR A 11 -3.40 -12.37 -9.93
N ALA A 12 -3.87 -13.43 -10.60
CA ALA A 12 -2.97 -14.35 -11.31
C ALA A 12 -2.08 -13.62 -12.33
N THR A 13 -2.65 -12.65 -13.05
CA THR A 13 -1.94 -11.82 -14.03
C THR A 13 -0.88 -10.92 -13.38
N GLU A 14 -1.20 -10.27 -12.25
CA GLU A 14 -0.24 -9.43 -11.53
C GLU A 14 0.94 -10.27 -11.00
N ARG A 15 0.67 -11.47 -10.46
CA ARG A 15 1.72 -12.40 -10.01
C ARG A 15 2.63 -12.82 -11.17
N GLU A 16 2.05 -13.23 -12.30
CA GLU A 16 2.83 -13.64 -13.47
C GLU A 16 3.68 -12.49 -14.01
N ASN A 17 3.09 -11.29 -14.16
CA ASN A 17 3.80 -10.13 -14.67
C ASN A 17 4.97 -9.71 -13.79
N PHE A 18 4.80 -9.74 -12.46
CA PHE A 18 5.88 -9.46 -11.52
C PHE A 18 7.04 -10.46 -11.67
N VAL A 19 6.74 -11.77 -11.66
CA VAL A 19 7.79 -12.79 -11.78
C VAL A 19 8.47 -12.74 -13.15
N ARG A 20 7.69 -12.54 -14.21
CA ARG A 20 8.22 -12.35 -15.57
C ARG A 20 9.17 -11.16 -15.63
N ALA A 21 8.84 -10.03 -14.99
CA ALA A 21 9.71 -8.86 -14.94
C ALA A 21 11.04 -9.19 -14.22
N CYS A 22 10.99 -9.87 -13.08
CA CYS A 22 12.19 -10.30 -12.34
C CYS A 22 13.07 -11.22 -13.19
N VAL A 23 12.48 -12.22 -13.84
CA VAL A 23 13.19 -13.19 -14.71
C VAL A 23 13.82 -12.50 -15.92
N LEU A 24 13.10 -11.58 -16.57
CA LEU A 24 13.63 -10.80 -17.70
C LEU A 24 14.76 -9.87 -17.27
N LEU A 25 14.68 -9.27 -16.08
CA LEU A 25 15.76 -8.44 -15.52
C LEU A 25 17.00 -9.27 -15.18
N LYS A 26 16.81 -10.50 -14.68
CA LYS A 26 17.89 -11.46 -14.44
C LYS A 26 18.53 -11.99 -15.73
N ALA A 27 17.77 -12.09 -16.82
CA ALA A 27 18.28 -12.51 -18.12
C ALA A 27 19.05 -11.41 -18.87
N ASP A 28 18.91 -10.15 -18.45
CA ASP A 28 19.53 -8.99 -19.09
C ASP A 28 20.99 -8.82 -18.65
N ILE A 29 21.91 -9.44 -19.40
CA ILE A 29 23.35 -9.44 -19.11
C ILE A 29 23.99 -8.10 -19.47
N VAL A 30 24.67 -7.49 -18.50
CA VAL A 30 25.30 -6.17 -18.62
C VAL A 30 26.66 -6.24 -19.31
N ASN A 31 27.41 -7.32 -19.08
CA ASN A 31 28.76 -7.51 -19.58
C ASN A 31 28.88 -8.77 -20.49
N PRO A 32 28.18 -8.82 -21.64
CA PRO A 32 28.10 -10.04 -22.47
C PRO A 32 29.45 -10.53 -22.98
N GLY A 33 30.46 -9.66 -23.08
CA GLY A 33 31.83 -10.00 -23.48
C GLY A 33 32.65 -10.78 -22.44
N ALA A 34 32.21 -10.85 -21.19
CA ALA A 34 32.88 -11.63 -20.15
C ALA A 34 32.69 -13.15 -20.34
N SER A 35 33.57 -13.95 -19.74
CA SER A 35 33.37 -15.40 -19.65
C SER A 35 32.06 -15.72 -18.92
N ALA A 36 31.42 -16.84 -19.25
CA ALA A 36 30.07 -17.15 -18.76
C ALA A 36 29.93 -17.09 -17.23
N ASN A 37 30.96 -17.50 -16.49
CA ASN A 37 30.98 -17.50 -15.03
C ASN A 37 31.19 -16.10 -14.41
N LEU A 38 31.65 -15.12 -15.19
CA LEU A 38 31.85 -13.72 -14.79
C LEU A 38 30.78 -12.78 -15.38
N ARG A 39 29.76 -13.31 -16.05
CA ARG A 39 28.65 -12.47 -16.53
C ARG A 39 27.73 -12.11 -15.37
N TYR A 40 27.29 -10.87 -15.31
CA TYR A 40 26.30 -10.39 -14.35
C TYR A 40 25.16 -9.67 -15.09
N SER A 41 23.98 -9.72 -14.49
CA SER A 41 22.75 -9.16 -15.04
C SER A 41 22.37 -7.82 -14.41
N LYS A 42 21.35 -7.17 -14.98
CA LYS A 42 20.71 -6.01 -14.36
C LYS A 42 20.13 -6.31 -12.98
N TRP A 43 19.66 -7.53 -12.74
CA TRP A 43 19.28 -7.95 -11.38
C TRP A 43 20.48 -7.96 -10.43
N ASP A 44 21.62 -8.50 -10.89
CA ASP A 44 22.83 -8.62 -10.07
C ASP A 44 23.46 -7.26 -9.74
N GLU A 45 23.23 -6.23 -10.57
CA GLU A 45 23.61 -4.85 -10.24
C GLU A 45 23.01 -4.37 -8.91
N PHE A 46 21.78 -4.77 -8.56
CA PHE A 46 21.16 -4.39 -7.29
C PHE A 46 21.85 -5.03 -6.08
N ALA A 47 22.21 -6.31 -6.18
CA ALA A 47 23.00 -6.99 -5.15
C ALA A 47 24.39 -6.35 -5.01
N ALA A 48 25.01 -5.94 -6.13
CA ALA A 48 26.29 -5.25 -6.11
C ALA A 48 26.19 -3.84 -5.49
N VAL A 49 25.17 -3.05 -5.84
CA VAL A 49 24.93 -1.72 -5.26
C VAL A 49 24.74 -1.82 -3.75
N HIS A 50 23.91 -2.75 -3.29
CA HIS A 50 23.69 -2.97 -1.85
C HIS A 50 24.93 -3.47 -1.11
N TRP A 51 25.84 -4.18 -1.80
CA TRP A 51 27.16 -4.50 -1.25
C TRP A 51 28.00 -3.23 -1.09
N MET A 52 28.07 -2.41 -2.15
CA MET A 52 28.93 -1.22 -2.20
C MET A 52 28.56 -0.18 -1.16
N ILE A 53 27.26 0.03 -0.88
CA ILE A 53 26.82 1.03 0.10
C ILE A 53 27.15 0.69 1.55
N GLN A 54 27.39 -0.59 1.87
CA GLN A 54 27.73 -1.01 3.24
C GLN A 54 29.20 -0.76 3.58
N GLU A 55 30.05 -0.66 2.55
CA GLU A 55 31.48 -0.37 2.66
C GLU A 55 31.81 0.97 1.98
N ALA A 56 30.88 1.94 2.03
CA ALA A 56 31.04 3.23 1.39
C ALA A 56 31.93 4.19 2.18
N PHE A 57 32.37 5.27 1.55
CA PHE A 57 33.04 6.40 2.19
C PHE A 57 32.44 7.72 1.70
N ALA A 58 32.63 8.78 2.49
CA ALA A 58 32.09 10.11 2.24
C ALA A 58 33.06 11.20 2.72
N PRO A 59 32.87 12.47 2.34
CA PRO A 59 33.71 13.56 2.81
C PRO A 59 33.76 13.62 4.35
N GLY A 60 34.95 13.41 4.92
CA GLY A 60 35.16 13.41 6.38
C GLY A 60 34.93 12.06 7.08
N SER A 61 34.44 11.03 6.36
CA SER A 61 34.10 9.73 6.94
C SER A 61 34.66 8.58 6.08
N PRO A 62 35.65 7.81 6.58
CA PRO A 62 36.31 6.76 5.80
C PRO A 62 35.44 5.49 5.63
N THR A 63 34.42 5.34 6.47
CA THR A 63 33.46 4.24 6.41
C THR A 63 32.07 4.78 6.77
N VAL A 64 31.10 4.59 5.87
CA VAL A 64 29.70 4.94 6.04
C VAL A 64 28.87 3.79 5.46
N ASN A 65 27.84 3.34 6.19
CA ASN A 65 26.85 2.41 5.67
C ASN A 65 25.56 3.17 5.39
N PHE A 66 25.36 3.65 4.15
CA PHE A 66 24.29 4.61 3.86
C PHE A 66 22.87 4.04 3.98
N GLY A 67 22.72 2.72 3.91
CA GLY A 67 21.42 2.05 4.00
C GLY A 67 21.13 1.44 5.38
N HIS A 68 22.11 1.36 6.29
CA HIS A 68 21.96 0.65 7.56
C HIS A 68 22.91 1.21 8.61
N GLY A 69 22.55 1.09 9.88
CA GLY A 69 23.52 1.36 10.95
C GLY A 69 22.96 1.30 12.35
N GLY A 70 21.69 0.94 12.53
CA GLY A 70 21.07 0.89 13.83
C GLY A 70 20.97 2.28 14.48
N MET A 71 21.18 2.33 15.79
CA MET A 71 20.90 3.53 16.59
C MET A 71 21.80 4.69 16.18
N GLY A 72 21.19 5.71 15.57
CA GLY A 72 21.86 6.90 15.05
C GLY A 72 21.92 6.98 13.53
N ALA A 73 21.80 5.86 12.80
CA ALA A 73 21.82 5.86 11.34
C ALA A 73 20.40 5.92 10.75
N TYR A 74 19.85 7.12 10.61
CA TYR A 74 18.44 7.35 10.27
C TYR A 74 18.08 7.22 8.77
N SER A 75 19.01 6.80 7.93
CA SER A 75 18.77 6.66 6.47
C SER A 75 18.20 5.31 6.05
N PHE A 76 17.96 4.38 6.97
CA PHE A 76 17.48 3.05 6.61
C PHE A 76 16.20 3.09 5.77
N LEU A 77 15.18 3.84 6.22
CA LEU A 77 13.89 3.89 5.51
C LEU A 77 13.99 4.65 4.19
N SER A 78 14.63 5.82 4.17
CA SER A 78 14.79 6.67 2.98
C SER A 78 15.64 5.99 1.89
N TRP A 79 16.75 5.36 2.27
CA TRP A 79 17.63 4.68 1.33
C TRP A 79 16.92 3.51 0.66
N HIS A 80 16.25 2.65 1.44
CA HIS A 80 15.52 1.50 0.92
C HIS A 80 14.29 1.89 0.11
N ARG A 81 13.55 2.94 0.50
CA ARG A 81 12.46 3.51 -0.30
C ARG A 81 12.92 3.86 -1.71
N TYR A 82 14.07 4.53 -1.82
CA TYR A 82 14.59 4.94 -3.12
C TYR A 82 15.22 3.77 -3.90
N PHE A 83 15.80 2.80 -3.21
CA PHE A 83 16.27 1.55 -3.81
C PHE A 83 15.11 0.73 -4.42
N LEU A 84 13.97 0.64 -3.72
CA LEU A 84 12.75 0.00 -4.21
C LEU A 84 12.18 0.72 -5.44
N PHE A 85 12.19 2.06 -5.43
CA PHE A 85 11.77 2.86 -6.58
C PHE A 85 12.58 2.52 -7.84
N HIS A 86 13.91 2.43 -7.73
CA HIS A 86 14.76 2.05 -8.87
C HIS A 86 14.52 0.61 -9.32
N MET A 87 14.33 -0.33 -8.40
CA MET A 87 13.97 -1.70 -8.77
C MET A 87 12.65 -1.71 -9.55
N GLU A 88 11.64 -0.99 -9.06
CA GLU A 88 10.34 -0.90 -9.73
C GLU A 88 10.46 -0.30 -11.14
N GLN A 89 11.25 0.76 -11.33
CA GLN A 89 11.52 1.32 -12.65
C GLN A 89 12.21 0.33 -13.60
N GLN A 90 13.19 -0.43 -13.09
CA GLN A 90 13.86 -1.46 -13.90
C GLN A 90 12.92 -2.61 -14.25
N LEU A 91 12.04 -3.04 -13.34
CA LEU A 91 11.00 -4.04 -13.62
C LEU A 91 9.99 -3.53 -14.66
N GLN A 92 9.54 -2.28 -14.55
CA GLN A 92 8.62 -1.65 -15.50
C GLN A 92 9.21 -1.50 -16.90
N SER A 93 10.54 -1.37 -17.01
CA SER A 93 11.24 -1.40 -18.31
C SER A 93 11.13 -2.75 -19.03
N LYS A 94 10.84 -3.83 -18.29
CA LYS A 94 10.64 -5.19 -18.82
C LYS A 94 9.17 -5.52 -19.02
N VAL A 95 8.32 -5.16 -18.06
CA VAL A 95 6.87 -5.38 -18.11
C VAL A 95 6.16 -4.10 -17.62
N PRO A 96 5.57 -3.30 -18.54
CA PRO A 96 4.92 -2.05 -18.19
C PRO A 96 3.82 -2.22 -17.13
N GLY A 97 3.75 -1.30 -16.18
CA GLY A 97 2.72 -1.27 -15.13
C GLY A 97 2.93 -2.23 -13.96
N VAL A 98 3.99 -3.04 -13.96
CA VAL A 98 4.34 -3.85 -12.78
C VAL A 98 4.72 -2.94 -11.61
N MET A 99 4.20 -3.28 -10.42
CA MET A 99 4.54 -2.67 -9.16
C MET A 99 5.26 -3.69 -8.29
N VAL A 100 6.20 -3.27 -7.44
CA VAL A 100 6.78 -4.14 -6.42
C VAL A 100 5.70 -4.41 -5.37
N PRO A 101 5.30 -5.68 -5.14
CA PRO A 101 4.37 -6.00 -4.07
C PRO A 101 5.09 -6.00 -2.73
N TYR A 102 4.35 -5.81 -1.64
CA TYR A 102 4.85 -6.09 -0.30
C TYR A 102 4.39 -7.47 0.17
N TRP A 103 5.10 -8.08 1.10
CA TRP A 103 4.60 -9.24 1.83
C TRP A 103 4.29 -8.86 3.27
N ASP A 104 3.01 -8.93 3.63
CA ASP A 104 2.61 -8.80 5.02
C ASP A 104 3.00 -10.06 5.79
N TRP A 105 4.10 -9.94 6.52
CA TRP A 105 4.70 -11.00 7.31
C TRP A 105 3.93 -11.32 8.59
N THR A 106 2.87 -10.55 8.95
CA THR A 106 2.03 -10.90 10.10
C THR A 106 1.11 -12.08 9.83
N ASP A 107 0.87 -12.39 8.56
CA ASP A 107 0.09 -13.54 8.15
C ASP A 107 1.00 -14.68 7.67
N PRO A 108 0.91 -15.87 8.29
CA PRO A 108 1.77 -17.02 8.01
C PRO A 108 1.52 -17.67 6.64
N SER A 109 0.46 -17.27 5.91
CA SER A 109 0.12 -17.83 4.61
C SER A 109 1.27 -17.68 3.62
N SER A 110 1.74 -18.82 3.10
CA SER A 110 2.92 -18.84 2.25
C SER A 110 2.61 -18.43 0.80
N ILE A 111 3.43 -17.51 0.28
CA ILE A 111 3.46 -17.13 -1.15
C ILE A 111 4.61 -17.83 -1.91
N MET A 112 5.29 -18.78 -1.26
CA MET A 112 6.47 -19.51 -1.76
C MET A 112 6.07 -20.68 -2.67
N THR A 113 5.38 -20.37 -3.77
CA THR A 113 5.03 -21.37 -4.77
C THR A 113 6.03 -21.39 -5.92
N ASN A 114 6.14 -22.51 -6.63
CA ASN A 114 7.07 -22.67 -7.75
C ASN A 114 6.92 -21.57 -8.83
N THR A 115 5.70 -21.10 -9.07
CA THR A 115 5.39 -20.13 -10.13
C THR A 115 5.28 -18.69 -9.65
N PHE A 116 5.43 -18.44 -8.34
CA PHE A 116 5.44 -17.09 -7.78
C PHE A 116 6.79 -16.78 -7.13
N MET A 117 6.95 -16.91 -5.81
CA MET A 117 8.19 -16.51 -5.11
C MET A 117 9.23 -17.63 -4.92
N GLY A 118 8.96 -18.83 -5.44
CA GLY A 118 9.81 -20.02 -5.28
C GLY A 118 9.76 -20.61 -3.86
N PRO A 119 9.97 -21.92 -3.71
CA PRO A 119 9.96 -22.59 -2.40
C PRO A 119 11.24 -22.35 -1.59
N ASP A 120 11.34 -23.03 -0.46
CA ASP A 120 12.56 -23.08 0.36
C ASP A 120 13.68 -23.90 -0.32
N GLY A 121 14.89 -23.75 0.20
CA GLY A 121 16.06 -24.50 -0.21
C GLY A 121 16.00 -25.97 0.18
N THR A 122 16.59 -26.84 -0.64
CA THR A 122 16.72 -28.28 -0.33
C THR A 122 18.19 -28.71 -0.37
N THR A 123 18.71 -29.10 -1.53
CA THR A 123 20.10 -29.57 -1.66
C THR A 123 21.09 -28.44 -1.40
N GLY A 124 21.84 -28.54 -0.29
CA GLY A 124 22.80 -27.52 0.14
C GLY A 124 22.14 -26.17 0.44
N GLY A 125 20.86 -26.19 0.85
CA GLY A 125 20.04 -25.00 1.08
C GLY A 125 19.68 -24.24 -0.21
N ARG A 126 19.95 -24.79 -1.40
CA ARG A 126 19.63 -24.13 -2.68
C ARG A 126 18.18 -24.38 -3.10
N VAL A 127 17.55 -23.38 -3.66
CA VAL A 127 16.23 -23.50 -4.30
C VAL A 127 16.36 -24.34 -5.56
N GLN A 128 15.69 -25.50 -5.59
CA GLN A 128 15.77 -26.48 -6.69
C GLN A 128 14.54 -26.47 -7.61
N GLN A 129 13.42 -25.91 -7.14
CA GLN A 129 12.16 -25.86 -7.88
C GLN A 129 11.72 -24.42 -8.11
N GLY A 130 10.94 -24.20 -9.16
CA GLY A 130 10.33 -22.91 -9.47
C GLY A 130 11.18 -22.01 -10.34
N TYR A 131 10.66 -20.81 -10.58
CA TYR A 131 11.25 -19.82 -11.49
C TYR A 131 12.50 -19.12 -10.93
N PHE A 132 12.76 -19.25 -9.63
CA PHE A 132 13.96 -18.73 -8.97
C PHE A 132 14.95 -19.83 -8.57
N ALA A 133 14.82 -21.03 -9.15
CA ALA A 133 15.71 -22.14 -8.90
C ALA A 133 17.06 -22.01 -9.61
N VAL A 134 18.06 -22.72 -9.08
CA VAL A 134 19.42 -22.78 -9.66
C VAL A 134 19.44 -23.28 -11.12
N ASN A 135 18.50 -24.14 -11.50
CA ASN A 135 18.34 -24.63 -12.87
C ASN A 135 17.08 -24.05 -13.49
N ARG A 136 17.13 -23.80 -14.80
CA ARG A 136 15.98 -23.40 -15.60
C ARG A 136 14.80 -24.38 -15.40
N PRO A 137 13.55 -23.90 -15.42
CA PRO A 137 12.36 -24.76 -15.46
C PRO A 137 12.46 -25.85 -16.54
N ASP A 138 11.93 -27.04 -16.26
CA ASP A 138 12.05 -28.26 -17.09
C ASP A 138 13.50 -28.74 -17.36
N THR A 139 14.47 -28.37 -16.51
CA THR A 139 15.85 -28.85 -16.63
C THR A 139 16.45 -29.35 -15.32
N GLY A 140 17.22 -30.44 -15.41
CA GLY A 140 17.87 -31.06 -14.26
C GLY A 140 16.84 -31.43 -13.17
N PRO A 141 17.08 -31.02 -11.90
CA PRO A 141 16.16 -31.28 -10.80
C PRO A 141 14.91 -30.37 -10.81
N ASN A 142 14.85 -29.30 -11.61
CA ASN A 142 13.70 -28.39 -11.63
C ASN A 142 12.59 -28.95 -12.52
N THR A 143 11.51 -29.45 -11.91
CA THR A 143 10.35 -30.04 -12.59
C THR A 143 9.20 -29.05 -12.77
N THR A 144 9.43 -27.77 -12.48
CA THR A 144 8.45 -26.73 -12.75
C THR A 144 8.32 -26.52 -14.25
N THR A 145 7.08 -26.48 -14.74
CA THR A 145 6.79 -26.25 -16.17
C THR A 145 7.40 -24.93 -16.65
N LEU A 146 8.10 -24.99 -17.78
CA LEU A 146 8.67 -23.83 -18.44
C LEU A 146 7.57 -22.95 -19.06
N PRO A 147 7.44 -21.68 -18.66
CA PRO A 147 6.49 -20.77 -19.27
C PRO A 147 6.98 -20.34 -20.65
N ALA A 148 6.04 -20.09 -21.57
CA ALA A 148 6.35 -19.69 -22.95
C ALA A 148 7.14 -18.38 -23.06
N TRP A 149 7.01 -17.48 -22.07
CA TRP A 149 7.73 -16.20 -22.03
C TRP A 149 9.15 -16.30 -21.45
N TRP A 150 9.60 -17.48 -21.02
CA TRP A 150 10.92 -17.64 -20.41
C TRP A 150 12.05 -17.28 -21.40
N PRO A 151 13.00 -16.40 -21.01
CA PRO A 151 14.08 -16.00 -21.89
C PRO A 151 15.03 -17.17 -22.16
N ALA A 152 15.25 -17.48 -23.44
CA ALA A 152 16.09 -18.61 -23.86
C ALA A 152 17.55 -18.51 -23.39
N SER A 153 18.03 -17.30 -23.09
CA SER A 153 19.38 -17.05 -22.57
C SER A 153 19.57 -17.41 -21.09
N LEU A 154 18.48 -17.58 -20.33
CA LEU A 154 18.55 -17.79 -18.88
C LEU A 154 18.49 -19.28 -18.54
N ASN A 155 19.60 -19.80 -18.04
CA ASN A 155 19.78 -21.22 -17.68
C ASN A 155 19.46 -21.54 -16.21
N GLY A 156 19.05 -20.54 -15.44
CA GLY A 156 18.72 -20.67 -14.03
C GLY A 156 19.06 -19.41 -13.24
N TRP A 157 18.70 -19.40 -11.97
CA TRP A 157 18.88 -18.28 -11.07
C TRP A 157 20.17 -18.41 -10.27
N THR A 158 21.25 -17.84 -10.80
CA THR A 158 22.59 -17.92 -10.18
C THR A 158 23.28 -16.58 -10.10
N LEU A 159 23.95 -16.31 -8.98
CA LEU A 159 24.87 -15.18 -8.81
C LEU A 159 26.27 -15.59 -9.28
N SER A 160 26.95 -14.72 -10.03
CA SER A 160 28.18 -15.05 -10.75
C SER A 160 29.41 -15.14 -9.84
N ASP A 161 30.53 -15.64 -10.39
CA ASP A 161 31.80 -15.78 -9.66
C ASP A 161 32.48 -14.44 -9.34
N ILE A 162 31.94 -13.32 -9.84
CA ILE A 162 32.34 -11.97 -9.42
C ILE A 162 32.01 -11.75 -7.94
N PHE A 163 30.92 -12.36 -7.46
CA PHE A 163 30.51 -12.23 -6.07
C PHE A 163 31.33 -13.16 -5.16
N PRO A 164 31.52 -12.78 -3.88
CA PRO A 164 32.24 -13.61 -2.93
C PRO A 164 31.66 -15.02 -2.77
N SER A 165 32.50 -15.96 -2.34
CA SER A 165 32.21 -17.40 -2.35
C SER A 165 30.98 -17.81 -1.52
N ASN A 166 30.64 -17.03 -0.48
CA ASN A 166 29.44 -17.23 0.34
C ASN A 166 28.15 -16.88 -0.42
N ALA A 167 28.20 -15.87 -1.31
CA ALA A 167 27.06 -15.34 -2.06
C ALA A 167 26.91 -15.93 -3.48
N ARG A 168 27.98 -16.38 -4.13
CA ARG A 168 27.87 -16.91 -5.51
C ARG A 168 27.10 -18.24 -5.60
N GLY A 169 26.56 -18.50 -6.79
CA GLY A 169 25.81 -19.72 -7.13
C GLY A 169 24.29 -19.55 -7.07
N GLY A 170 23.59 -20.68 -6.96
CA GLY A 170 22.12 -20.68 -6.94
C GLY A 170 21.53 -20.05 -5.67
N LEU A 171 20.33 -19.48 -5.77
CA LEU A 171 19.59 -18.93 -4.63
C LEU A 171 19.51 -19.93 -3.48
N LYS A 172 19.72 -19.45 -2.26
CA LYS A 172 19.73 -20.23 -1.02
C LYS A 172 18.72 -19.67 -0.05
N ARG A 173 17.94 -20.54 0.58
CA ARG A 173 16.97 -20.25 1.62
C ARG A 173 16.97 -21.38 2.66
N SER A 174 16.61 -21.04 3.89
CA SER A 174 16.44 -21.97 5.01
C SER A 174 15.37 -21.41 5.93
N THR A 175 14.15 -21.31 5.40
CA THR A 175 13.04 -20.56 6.01
C THR A 175 12.65 -21.14 7.37
N GLY A 176 12.51 -20.29 8.38
CA GLY A 176 12.11 -20.68 9.73
C GLY A 176 13.12 -21.56 10.49
N ALA A 177 14.33 -21.77 9.97
CA ALA A 177 15.33 -22.62 10.62
C ALA A 177 15.96 -21.99 11.87
N ALA A 178 15.96 -20.65 11.96
CA ALA A 178 16.38 -19.94 13.15
C ALA A 178 15.26 -20.01 14.22
N ALA A 179 15.48 -20.85 15.24
CA ALA A 179 14.52 -21.18 16.29
C ALA A 179 14.02 -19.99 17.12
N ASP A 180 14.66 -18.82 17.01
CA ASP A 180 14.39 -17.59 17.76
C ASP A 180 13.86 -16.45 16.87
N THR A 181 13.31 -16.76 15.69
CA THR A 181 12.77 -15.75 14.75
C THR A 181 11.36 -16.10 14.27
N PRO A 182 10.34 -16.09 15.16
CA PRO A 182 8.97 -16.18 14.70
C PRO A 182 8.63 -14.98 13.81
N LEU A 183 7.61 -15.14 12.96
CA LEU A 183 7.10 -14.02 12.18
C LEU A 183 6.52 -12.94 13.13
N PRO A 184 6.68 -11.64 12.82
CA PRO A 184 6.09 -10.57 13.61
C PRO A 184 4.57 -10.71 13.77
N SER A 185 4.04 -10.34 14.92
CA SER A 185 2.60 -10.33 15.18
C SER A 185 1.96 -8.98 14.82
N PRO A 186 0.63 -8.91 14.63
CA PRO A 186 -0.08 -7.63 14.51
C PRO A 186 0.18 -6.67 15.68
N ILE A 187 0.36 -7.19 16.90
CA ILE A 187 0.68 -6.38 18.09
C ILE A 187 2.04 -5.70 17.93
N ASP A 188 3.04 -6.38 17.37
CA ASP A 188 4.36 -5.80 17.14
C ASP A 188 4.27 -4.65 16.13
N ILE A 189 3.43 -4.79 15.11
CA ILE A 189 3.16 -3.74 14.12
C ILE A 189 2.46 -2.54 14.76
N GLN A 190 1.42 -2.76 15.57
CA GLN A 190 0.74 -1.69 16.29
C GLN A 190 1.71 -0.92 17.21
N GLN A 191 2.60 -1.62 17.91
CA GLN A 191 3.61 -0.99 18.77
C GLN A 191 4.64 -0.16 17.98
N ALA A 192 5.01 -0.61 16.78
CA ALA A 192 5.86 0.17 15.88
C ALA A 192 5.12 1.40 15.34
N LEU A 193 3.89 1.27 14.87
CA LEU A 193 3.08 2.38 14.35
C LEU A 193 2.72 3.40 15.43
N ALA A 194 2.71 3.01 16.70
CA ALA A 194 2.45 3.91 17.83
C ALA A 194 3.66 4.75 18.27
N LYS A 195 4.84 4.59 17.66
CA LYS A 195 6.03 5.40 18.03
C LYS A 195 5.80 6.86 17.67
N ALA A 196 6.13 7.76 18.59
CA ALA A 196 5.81 9.18 18.47
C ALA A 196 6.85 10.00 17.69
N ASN A 197 8.01 9.41 17.41
CA ASN A 197 9.07 10.08 16.67
C ASN A 197 9.84 9.12 15.75
N TYR A 198 10.53 9.69 14.76
CA TYR A 198 11.21 8.95 13.71
C TYR A 198 12.33 8.04 14.25
N PRO A 199 13.24 8.49 15.14
CA PRO A 199 14.25 7.59 15.72
C PRO A 199 13.67 6.34 16.37
N ASP A 200 12.63 6.48 17.19
CA ASP A 200 11.98 5.37 17.86
C ASP A 200 11.20 4.48 16.87
N PHE A 201 10.56 5.09 15.87
CA PHE A 201 9.85 4.38 14.80
C PHE A 201 10.81 3.51 13.98
N GLN A 202 11.88 4.10 13.43
CA GLN A 202 12.88 3.35 12.68
C GLN A 202 13.54 2.29 13.54
N GLY A 203 13.95 2.61 14.77
CA GLY A 203 14.57 1.65 15.67
C GLY A 203 13.65 0.46 15.98
N GLY A 204 12.36 0.72 16.18
CA GLY A 204 11.33 -0.32 16.32
C GLY A 204 11.22 -1.20 15.08
N LEU A 205 11.11 -0.59 13.90
CA LEU A 205 10.88 -1.29 12.64
C LEU A 205 12.11 -2.05 12.12
N GLU A 206 13.31 -1.49 12.26
CA GLU A 206 14.57 -2.07 11.83
C GLU A 206 15.01 -3.18 12.80
N ALA A 207 15.02 -2.87 14.10
CA ALA A 207 15.72 -3.67 15.11
C ALA A 207 14.88 -4.06 16.33
N GLY A 208 13.57 -3.78 16.36
CA GLY A 208 12.69 -4.15 17.46
C GLY A 208 12.83 -3.28 18.71
N VAL A 209 13.46 -2.10 18.60
CA VAL A 209 13.66 -1.22 19.76
C VAL A 209 12.31 -0.77 20.34
N GLY A 210 12.10 -1.10 21.61
CA GLY A 210 10.86 -0.78 22.32
C GLY A 210 9.64 -1.58 21.83
N ILE A 211 9.84 -2.73 21.18
CA ILE A 211 8.81 -3.73 20.91
C ILE A 211 8.81 -4.76 22.04
N ALA A 212 7.67 -5.00 22.67
CA ALA A 212 7.56 -5.76 23.92
C ALA A 212 7.90 -7.26 23.77
N SER A 213 7.62 -7.84 22.60
CA SER A 213 7.97 -9.24 22.28
C SER A 213 9.48 -9.47 22.12
N GLY A 214 10.25 -8.39 21.91
CA GLY A 214 11.66 -8.47 21.52
C GLY A 214 11.89 -8.86 20.05
N HIS A 215 10.82 -9.01 19.25
CA HIS A 215 10.97 -9.27 17.80
C HIS A 215 11.63 -8.08 17.11
N ARG A 216 12.67 -8.38 16.32
CA ARG A 216 13.43 -7.39 15.54
C ARG A 216 12.86 -7.25 14.13
N LEU A 217 11.53 -7.15 14.02
CA LEU A 217 10.75 -6.89 12.80
C LEU A 217 11.50 -7.15 11.48
N HIS A 218 12.06 -6.11 10.84
CA HIS A 218 12.84 -6.24 9.60
C HIS A 218 14.05 -7.19 9.70
N ASN A 219 14.92 -7.02 10.70
CA ASN A 219 16.14 -7.82 10.88
C ASN A 219 15.82 -9.31 11.08
N ASP A 220 14.71 -9.62 11.75
CA ASP A 220 14.26 -11.00 11.91
C ASP A 220 13.76 -11.61 10.61
N MET A 221 13.26 -10.83 9.65
CA MET A 221 12.95 -11.35 8.31
C MET A 221 14.20 -11.82 7.57
N HIS A 222 15.27 -11.01 7.58
CA HIS A 222 16.57 -11.43 7.02
C HIS A 222 17.04 -12.76 7.62
N ARG A 223 16.87 -12.92 8.93
CA ARG A 223 17.23 -14.15 9.65
C ARG A 223 16.29 -15.31 9.35
N TRP A 224 14.98 -15.07 9.31
CA TRP A 224 13.94 -16.08 9.10
C TRP A 224 14.10 -16.76 7.75
N PHE A 225 14.38 -16.01 6.69
CA PHE A 225 14.62 -16.59 5.36
C PHE A 225 15.92 -17.39 5.28
N GLY A 226 16.94 -17.04 6.08
CA GLY A 226 18.25 -17.68 6.00
C GLY A 226 18.95 -17.42 4.65
N GLY A 227 19.96 -18.23 4.35
CA GLY A 227 20.56 -18.27 3.01
C GLY A 227 21.04 -16.90 2.51
N HIS A 228 20.60 -16.46 1.33
CA HIS A 228 21.01 -15.17 0.77
C HIS A 228 20.46 -13.97 1.55
N MET A 229 19.27 -14.09 2.14
CA MET A 229 18.71 -13.03 2.99
C MET A 229 19.57 -12.78 4.25
N GLN A 230 20.33 -13.76 4.73
CA GLN A 230 21.29 -13.57 5.84
C GLN A 230 22.66 -13.04 5.40
N ILE A 231 22.96 -13.03 4.09
CA ILE A 231 24.17 -12.38 3.57
C ILE A 231 23.80 -10.93 3.31
N LEU A 232 23.84 -10.09 4.35
CA LEU A 232 23.30 -8.73 4.33
C LEU A 232 23.69 -7.96 3.05
N GLN A 233 24.95 -8.04 2.63
CA GLN A 233 25.46 -7.38 1.43
C GLN A 233 24.78 -7.84 0.13
N ALA A 234 24.52 -9.14 -0.02
CA ALA A 234 23.94 -9.74 -1.23
C ALA A 234 22.46 -10.14 -1.07
N SER A 235 21.81 -9.74 0.02
CA SER A 235 20.41 -10.08 0.28
C SER A 235 19.44 -9.68 -0.84
N PRO A 236 19.65 -8.59 -1.62
CA PRO A 236 18.80 -8.29 -2.78
C PRO A 236 18.86 -9.33 -3.91
N PHE A 237 19.79 -10.29 -3.88
CA PHE A 237 19.77 -11.41 -4.82
C PHE A 237 18.51 -12.28 -4.66
N ASP A 238 17.95 -12.36 -3.45
CA ASP A 238 16.67 -13.01 -3.21
C ASP A 238 15.51 -12.05 -3.54
N PRO A 239 14.59 -12.40 -4.46
CA PRO A 239 13.42 -11.57 -4.75
C PRO A 239 12.58 -11.20 -3.54
N PHE A 240 12.60 -11.98 -2.45
CA PHE A 240 11.88 -11.63 -1.21
C PHE A 240 12.41 -10.37 -0.53
N PHE A 241 13.67 -9.98 -0.74
CA PHE A 241 14.21 -8.73 -0.24
C PHE A 241 13.28 -7.56 -0.58
N TYR A 242 12.86 -7.47 -1.84
CA TYR A 242 12.02 -6.37 -2.31
C TYR A 242 10.62 -6.40 -1.68
N LEU A 243 10.05 -7.58 -1.43
CA LEU A 243 8.74 -7.71 -0.79
C LEU A 243 8.79 -7.34 0.70
N VAL A 244 9.85 -7.75 1.39
CA VAL A 244 10.11 -7.43 2.81
C VAL A 244 10.32 -5.92 2.97
N HIS A 245 11.22 -5.34 2.17
CA HIS A 245 11.50 -3.91 2.23
C HIS A 245 10.33 -3.06 1.74
N CYS A 246 9.52 -3.55 0.80
CA CYS A 246 8.28 -2.88 0.43
C CYS A 246 7.25 -2.87 1.58
N ASN A 247 7.26 -3.89 2.46
CA ASN A 247 6.42 -3.88 3.66
C ASN A 247 6.94 -2.90 4.72
N VAL A 248 8.26 -2.81 4.91
CA VAL A 248 8.89 -1.75 5.73
C VAL A 248 8.44 -0.37 5.25
N ASP A 249 8.53 -0.14 3.94
CA ASP A 249 8.17 1.13 3.32
C ASP A 249 6.66 1.44 3.42
N ARG A 250 5.80 0.42 3.29
CA ARG A 250 4.35 0.52 3.55
C ARG A 250 4.07 0.99 4.97
N LEU A 251 4.72 0.38 5.97
CA LEU A 251 4.54 0.75 7.37
C LEU A 251 5.01 2.19 7.66
N TRP A 252 6.11 2.61 7.02
CA TRP A 252 6.54 4.01 7.10
C TRP A 252 5.52 4.96 6.46
N ALA A 253 4.97 4.62 5.29
CA ALA A 253 3.92 5.40 4.65
C ALA A 253 2.64 5.53 5.50
N MET A 254 2.26 4.47 6.23
CA MET A 254 1.14 4.50 7.19
C MET A 254 1.45 5.39 8.39
N TRP A 255 2.64 5.27 8.96
CA TRP A 255 3.09 6.15 10.05
C TRP A 255 3.12 7.63 9.64
N GLN A 256 3.58 7.92 8.42
CA GLN A 256 3.53 9.27 7.82
C GLN A 256 2.11 9.80 7.67
N ALA A 257 1.17 8.94 7.24
CA ALA A 257 -0.25 9.31 7.13
C ALA A 257 -0.89 9.64 8.49
N ASP A 258 -0.40 9.04 9.56
CA ASP A 258 -0.83 9.31 10.94
C ASP A 258 -0.07 10.48 11.60
N GLY A 259 0.11 11.57 10.86
CA GLY A 259 0.61 12.85 11.40
C GLY A 259 2.12 13.07 11.31
N HIS A 260 2.89 12.13 10.77
CA HIS A 260 4.36 12.21 10.74
C HIS A 260 4.95 12.48 9.34
N MET A 261 4.16 13.04 8.42
CA MET A 261 4.50 13.18 7.00
C MET A 261 5.84 13.88 6.73
N ASN A 262 6.24 14.81 7.60
CA ASN A 262 7.45 15.62 7.46
C ASN A 262 8.54 15.23 8.46
N GLU A 263 8.36 14.19 9.26
CA GLU A 263 9.28 13.91 10.35
C GLU A 263 10.57 13.22 9.87
N PHE A 264 11.72 13.81 10.23
CA PHE A 264 13.05 13.22 10.05
C PHE A 264 14.07 13.97 10.94
N PRO A 265 15.09 13.32 11.52
CA PRO A 265 16.12 13.97 12.35
C PRO A 265 16.94 15.07 11.65
N ALA A 266 17.15 16.23 12.32
CA ALA A 266 17.85 17.41 11.78
C ALA A 266 19.39 17.44 12.00
N ASN A 267 20.09 18.42 11.39
CA ASN A 267 21.56 18.62 11.36
C ASN A 267 22.06 19.78 12.29
N PRO A 268 23.08 19.63 13.17
CA PRO A 268 23.07 18.95 14.49
C PRO A 268 22.69 19.92 15.66
N PRO A 269 22.34 19.50 16.92
CA PRO A 269 23.04 18.49 17.72
C PRO A 269 22.19 17.46 18.52
N GLY A 270 22.74 16.24 18.68
CA GLY A 270 22.22 15.11 19.47
C GLY A 270 21.67 13.91 18.66
N ALA A 271 21.61 14.04 17.34
CA ALA A 271 20.67 13.29 16.49
C ALA A 271 21.35 12.43 15.41
N GLY A 272 22.11 11.42 15.81
CA GLY A 272 22.56 10.36 14.90
C GLY A 272 23.86 10.62 14.13
N ASP A 273 24.24 9.65 13.31
CA ASP A 273 25.51 9.54 12.62
C ASP A 273 25.62 10.54 11.47
N ALA A 274 26.84 11.04 11.23
CA ALA A 274 27.11 11.89 10.07
C ALA A 274 26.74 11.16 8.77
N HIS A 275 26.23 11.91 7.78
CA HIS A 275 25.74 11.39 6.49
C HIS A 275 24.40 10.66 6.56
N HIS A 276 23.73 10.68 7.72
CA HIS A 276 22.41 10.09 7.93
C HIS A 276 21.32 11.11 8.29
N HIS A 277 21.64 12.39 8.31
CA HIS A 277 20.71 13.44 8.69
C HIS A 277 19.78 13.82 7.54
N ARG A 278 18.69 14.51 7.86
CA ARG A 278 17.62 14.88 6.91
C ARG A 278 18.11 15.40 5.55
N ASN A 279 19.10 16.29 5.55
CA ASN A 279 19.58 16.97 4.34
C ASN A 279 20.88 16.37 3.79
N ASP A 280 21.36 15.26 4.37
CA ASP A 280 22.55 14.61 3.87
C ASP A 280 22.25 13.83 2.59
N LEU A 281 23.22 13.83 1.68
CA LEU A 281 23.15 13.04 0.46
C LEU A 281 23.28 11.56 0.77
N MET A 282 22.49 10.73 0.10
CA MET A 282 22.53 9.29 0.26
C MET A 282 23.36 8.65 -0.85
N TYR A 283 24.50 8.02 -0.55
CA TYR A 283 25.23 7.24 -1.56
C TYR A 283 24.47 5.97 -1.92
N PRO A 284 24.33 5.61 -3.22
CA PRO A 284 25.02 6.20 -4.37
C PRO A 284 24.23 7.26 -5.14
N TRP A 285 23.10 7.71 -4.59
CA TRP A 285 22.18 8.74 -5.10
C TRP A 285 22.76 10.16 -4.97
N ILE A 286 24.03 10.35 -5.30
CA ILE A 286 24.80 11.57 -5.01
C ILE A 286 24.95 12.51 -6.20
N GLY A 287 24.40 12.19 -7.36
CA GLY A 287 24.44 13.05 -8.55
C GLY A 287 25.86 13.43 -9.01
N GLY A 288 26.87 12.62 -8.70
CA GLY A 288 28.27 12.89 -9.03
C GLY A 288 29.04 13.76 -8.03
N ALA A 289 28.50 13.99 -6.82
CA ALA A 289 29.20 14.70 -5.76
C ALA A 289 30.60 14.10 -5.48
N ALA A 290 31.61 14.96 -5.40
CA ALA A 290 32.99 14.55 -5.16
C ALA A 290 33.20 14.04 -3.73
N GLY A 291 34.12 13.08 -3.57
CA GLY A 291 34.52 12.56 -2.26
C GLY A 291 33.64 11.42 -1.71
N TYR A 292 32.68 10.93 -2.49
CA TYR A 292 31.90 9.74 -2.17
C TYR A 292 32.38 8.54 -3.00
N GLY A 293 32.29 7.34 -2.44
CA GLY A 293 32.65 6.12 -3.14
C GLY A 293 32.48 4.87 -2.26
N THR A 294 33.16 3.79 -2.64
CA THR A 294 33.11 2.52 -1.92
C THR A 294 34.47 1.85 -1.88
N ASN A 295 34.75 1.21 -0.75
CA ASN A 295 35.91 0.34 -0.55
C ASN A 295 35.59 -1.12 -0.90
N ALA A 296 34.34 -1.44 -1.25
CA ALA A 296 33.94 -2.80 -1.60
C ALA A 296 34.70 -3.28 -2.85
N ALA A 297 35.40 -4.40 -2.72
CA ALA A 297 36.21 -4.96 -3.81
C ALA A 297 35.41 -5.25 -5.09
N ILE A 298 34.10 -5.51 -4.95
CA ILE A 298 33.19 -5.76 -6.08
C ILE A 298 33.10 -4.56 -7.04
N ALA A 299 33.36 -3.33 -6.58
CA ALA A 299 33.38 -2.13 -7.43
C ALA A 299 34.46 -2.17 -8.52
N GLY A 300 35.49 -2.99 -8.38
CA GLY A 300 36.47 -3.22 -9.44
C GLY A 300 35.95 -4.10 -10.58
N SER A 301 34.89 -4.87 -10.36
CA SER A 301 34.31 -5.81 -11.34
C SER A 301 32.92 -5.38 -11.84
N VAL A 302 32.16 -4.70 -10.98
CA VAL A 302 30.84 -4.14 -11.29
C VAL A 302 30.92 -2.63 -11.09
N PRO A 303 31.05 -1.84 -12.16
CA PRO A 303 30.98 -0.39 -12.06
C PRO A 303 29.62 0.05 -11.49
N MET A 304 29.57 1.21 -10.83
CA MET A 304 28.29 1.78 -10.39
C MET A 304 27.32 1.92 -11.58
N PRO A 305 26.10 1.36 -11.51
CA PRO A 305 25.19 1.35 -12.65
C PRO A 305 24.75 2.76 -13.08
N SER A 306 24.49 2.95 -14.38
CA SER A 306 24.09 4.27 -14.91
C SER A 306 22.72 4.76 -14.43
N TRP A 307 21.82 3.85 -14.06
CA TRP A 307 20.49 4.20 -13.53
C TRP A 307 20.57 4.84 -12.14
N VAL A 308 21.70 4.67 -11.43
CA VAL A 308 21.96 5.29 -10.14
C VAL A 308 22.22 6.80 -10.26
N THR A 309 22.90 7.23 -11.33
CA THR A 309 23.37 8.62 -11.48
C THR A 309 22.37 9.50 -12.24
N GLY A 310 21.40 8.91 -12.94
CA GLY A 310 20.41 9.59 -13.79
C GLY A 310 19.46 10.58 -13.09
N PRO A 311 18.97 10.34 -11.86
CA PRO A 311 17.95 11.20 -11.24
C PRO A 311 18.47 12.46 -10.52
N GLY A 312 19.78 12.73 -10.57
CA GLY A 312 20.41 13.75 -9.75
C GLY A 312 20.61 13.33 -8.29
N ALA A 313 21.21 14.22 -7.49
CA ALA A 313 21.50 13.95 -6.10
C ALA A 313 20.20 13.95 -5.26
N LYS A 314 20.10 13.03 -4.29
CA LYS A 314 18.97 12.88 -3.37
C LYS A 314 19.43 12.89 -1.92
N THR A 315 18.65 13.57 -1.10
CA THR A 315 18.75 13.60 0.35
C THR A 315 17.69 12.70 0.98
N ASN A 316 17.83 12.43 2.27
CA ASN A 316 16.79 11.72 3.02
C ASN A 316 15.44 12.45 2.96
N ALA A 317 15.43 13.79 3.01
CA ALA A 317 14.23 14.62 2.95
C ALA A 317 13.43 14.44 1.66
N ASP A 318 14.10 14.25 0.52
CA ASP A 318 13.46 14.10 -0.78
C ASP A 318 12.57 12.84 -0.84
N THR A 319 12.79 11.88 0.05
CA THR A 319 12.04 10.62 0.08
C THR A 319 10.74 10.67 0.90
N LEU A 320 10.49 11.77 1.62
CA LEU A 320 9.35 11.89 2.52
C LEU A 320 8.03 11.98 1.75
N ASN A 321 7.95 12.83 0.72
CA ASN A 321 6.78 12.94 -0.14
C ASN A 321 6.83 11.95 -1.31
N TYR A 322 6.85 10.66 -0.97
CA TYR A 322 6.98 9.57 -1.94
C TYR A 322 5.87 9.55 -3.00
N ARG A 323 4.67 10.05 -2.67
CA ARG A 323 3.54 10.11 -3.60
C ARG A 323 3.83 11.04 -4.77
N SER A 324 4.28 12.26 -4.48
CA SER A 324 4.58 13.25 -5.52
C SER A 324 5.94 12.98 -6.19
N GLU A 325 6.94 12.62 -5.40
CA GLU A 325 8.31 12.42 -5.90
C GLU A 325 8.46 11.11 -6.69
N PHE A 326 7.85 10.03 -6.20
CA PHE A 326 8.00 8.69 -6.76
C PHE A 326 6.70 8.12 -7.32
N GLY A 327 5.60 8.87 -7.34
CA GLY A 327 4.38 8.48 -8.04
C GLY A 327 3.75 7.15 -7.63
N TYR A 328 3.96 6.63 -6.43
CA TYR A 328 3.32 5.40 -5.96
C TYR A 328 2.53 5.59 -4.67
N THR A 329 1.67 4.61 -4.37
CA THR A 329 0.85 4.52 -3.16
C THR A 329 0.69 3.06 -2.71
N TYR A 330 -0.04 2.83 -1.62
CA TYR A 330 -0.35 1.51 -1.08
C TYR A 330 -1.87 1.27 -1.06
N ASP A 331 -2.28 0.02 -1.26
CA ASP A 331 -3.67 -0.44 -1.09
C ASP A 331 -4.20 -0.27 0.35
N THR A 332 -3.31 -0.17 1.34
CA THR A 332 -3.63 0.14 2.75
C THR A 332 -3.85 1.63 3.04
N LEU A 333 -3.72 2.51 2.04
CA LEU A 333 -3.93 3.96 2.17
C LEU A 333 -5.07 4.47 1.26
N PRO A 334 -6.28 3.89 1.37
CA PRO A 334 -7.41 4.28 0.52
C PRO A 334 -7.85 5.72 0.77
N ILE A 335 -8.39 6.34 -0.29
CA ILE A 335 -9.00 7.67 -0.23
C ILE A 335 -10.46 7.57 -0.62
N LEU A 336 -11.33 8.09 0.26
CA LEU A 336 -12.77 8.05 0.09
C LEU A 336 -13.40 9.44 0.26
N GLY A 337 -14.13 9.90 -0.76
CA GLY A 337 -15.07 11.00 -0.63
C GLY A 337 -16.48 10.47 -0.39
N ILE A 338 -17.22 11.03 0.56
CA ILE A 338 -18.61 10.68 0.84
C ILE A 338 -19.50 11.88 0.55
N GLY A 339 -20.39 11.76 -0.42
CA GLY A 339 -21.46 12.70 -0.70
C GLY A 339 -22.77 12.18 -0.13
N LEU A 340 -23.35 12.93 0.81
CA LEU A 340 -24.58 12.57 1.51
C LEU A 340 -25.75 13.48 1.11
N ASP A 341 -26.78 12.90 0.52
CA ASP A 341 -28.00 13.58 0.13
C ASP A 341 -28.75 14.06 1.38
N ARG A 342 -28.99 15.37 1.46
CA ARG A 342 -29.83 15.99 2.50
C ARG A 342 -31.04 16.70 1.90
N THR A 343 -31.59 16.19 0.81
CA THR A 343 -32.66 16.85 0.07
C THR A 343 -34.02 16.53 0.66
N GLY A 344 -35.08 17.20 0.20
CA GLY A 344 -36.44 16.94 0.70
C GLY A 344 -36.91 15.50 0.51
N SER A 345 -36.39 14.77 -0.49
CA SER A 345 -36.75 13.36 -0.72
C SER A 345 -36.28 12.43 0.41
N MET A 346 -35.25 12.86 1.15
CA MET A 346 -34.71 12.16 2.32
C MET A 346 -35.59 12.26 3.58
N LEU A 347 -36.71 12.99 3.52
CA LEU A 347 -37.74 13.02 4.58
C LEU A 347 -38.70 11.82 4.52
N GLY A 348 -38.68 11.03 3.43
CA GLY A 348 -39.44 9.78 3.36
C GLY A 348 -39.06 8.82 4.49
N LEU A 349 -40.01 7.99 4.93
CA LEU A 349 -39.79 7.06 6.03
C LEU A 349 -39.22 5.73 5.54
N THR A 350 -38.44 5.07 6.40
CA THR A 350 -37.85 3.74 6.17
C THR A 350 -37.69 2.99 7.51
N PRO A 351 -37.78 1.66 7.54
CA PRO A 351 -37.60 0.89 8.77
C PRO A 351 -36.13 0.88 9.23
N ASP A 352 -35.81 1.39 10.43
CA ASP A 352 -34.45 1.35 11.00
C ASP A 352 -34.40 1.36 12.55
N PRO A 353 -33.91 0.30 13.21
CA PRO A 353 -33.56 -1.00 12.63
C PRO A 353 -34.81 -1.73 12.11
N MET A 354 -34.65 -2.79 11.31
CA MET A 354 -35.76 -3.60 10.78
C MET A 354 -36.47 -4.46 11.86
N VAL A 355 -36.95 -3.83 12.93
CA VAL A 355 -37.75 -4.46 13.98
C VAL A 355 -39.14 -3.83 14.01
N THR A 356 -40.17 -4.67 14.07
CA THR A 356 -41.58 -4.26 13.99
C THR A 356 -42.08 -3.43 15.18
N THR A 357 -41.22 -3.18 16.18
CA THR A 357 -41.56 -2.49 17.43
C THR A 357 -41.05 -1.05 17.49
N ASN A 358 -40.11 -0.66 16.61
CA ASN A 358 -39.60 0.71 16.56
C ASN A 358 -40.32 1.51 15.47
N PRO A 359 -40.57 2.82 15.68
CA PRO A 359 -41.15 3.66 14.63
C PRO A 359 -40.17 3.79 13.46
N ASP A 360 -40.71 3.84 12.24
CA ASP A 360 -39.93 4.19 11.06
C ASP A 360 -39.24 5.54 11.26
N VAL A 361 -38.02 5.65 10.74
CA VAL A 361 -37.24 6.89 10.75
C VAL A 361 -37.20 7.48 9.35
N THR A 362 -36.76 8.71 9.20
CA THR A 362 -36.53 9.26 7.86
C THR A 362 -35.32 8.60 7.20
N LYS A 363 -35.32 8.52 5.86
CA LYS A 363 -34.15 8.09 5.08
C LYS A 363 -32.88 8.85 5.51
N TRP A 364 -32.99 10.14 5.83
CA TRP A 364 -31.91 10.95 6.38
C TRP A 364 -31.34 10.39 7.69
N GLU A 365 -32.18 10.03 8.65
CA GLU A 365 -31.72 9.47 9.93
C GLU A 365 -31.01 8.13 9.73
N ALA A 366 -31.57 7.23 8.90
CA ALA A 366 -30.93 5.96 8.57
C ALA A 366 -29.57 6.16 7.88
N ALA A 367 -29.49 7.11 6.93
CA ALA A 367 -28.26 7.44 6.22
C ALA A 367 -27.15 7.95 7.15
N LYS A 368 -27.47 8.86 8.08
CA LYS A 368 -26.51 9.35 9.08
C LYS A 368 -25.98 8.22 9.97
N ARG A 369 -26.87 7.34 10.45
CA ARG A 369 -26.48 6.20 11.29
C ARG A 369 -25.57 5.23 10.53
N GLY A 370 -25.87 4.95 9.26
CA GLY A 370 -25.03 4.11 8.42
C GLY A 370 -23.62 4.69 8.20
N VAL A 371 -23.51 5.99 7.94
CA VAL A 371 -22.18 6.66 7.85
C VAL A 371 -21.44 6.62 9.19
N SER A 372 -22.14 6.80 10.31
CA SER A 372 -21.57 6.71 11.65
C SER A 372 -20.98 5.33 11.95
N ALA A 373 -21.69 4.25 11.56
CA ALA A 373 -21.23 2.87 11.67
C ALA A 373 -20.00 2.60 10.78
N PHE A 374 -20.03 3.05 9.53
CA PHE A 374 -18.87 2.92 8.63
C PHE A 374 -17.62 3.62 9.18
N LEU A 375 -17.77 4.80 9.80
CA LEU A 375 -16.65 5.49 10.44
C LEU A 375 -16.12 4.70 11.66
N GLN A 376 -16.98 3.97 12.38
CA GLN A 376 -16.55 3.08 13.47
C GLN A 376 -15.69 1.93 12.97
N ASP A 377 -16.07 1.32 11.85
CA ASP A 377 -15.30 0.27 11.19
C ASP A 377 -13.94 0.77 10.73
N ALA A 378 -13.91 1.96 10.12
CA ALA A 378 -12.68 2.60 9.70
C ALA A 378 -11.74 2.92 10.88
N GLU A 379 -12.29 3.41 12.00
CA GLU A 379 -11.52 3.63 13.24
C GLU A 379 -10.96 2.31 13.80
N THR A 380 -11.75 1.23 13.74
CA THR A 380 -11.33 -0.11 14.19
C THR A 380 -10.18 -0.65 13.33
N ALA A 381 -10.27 -0.51 12.02
CA ALA A 381 -9.22 -0.92 11.08
C ALA A 381 -7.94 -0.07 11.20
N GLN A 382 -8.08 1.22 11.54
CA GLN A 382 -6.94 2.07 11.85
C GLN A 382 -6.26 1.62 13.15
N ALA A 383 -7.03 1.34 14.20
CA ALA A 383 -6.52 0.88 15.49
C ALA A 383 -5.83 -0.50 15.41
N SER A 384 -6.26 -1.38 14.50
CA SER A 384 -5.61 -2.67 14.28
C SER A 384 -4.27 -2.58 13.56
N GLY A 385 -3.99 -1.46 12.87
CA GLY A 385 -2.80 -1.30 12.05
C GLY A 385 -2.92 -1.91 10.65
N ASP A 386 -4.14 -2.18 10.17
CA ASP A 386 -4.37 -2.84 8.88
C ASP A 386 -4.51 -1.84 7.73
N ILE A 387 -5.42 -0.86 7.87
CA ILE A 387 -5.78 0.09 6.81
C ILE A 387 -5.94 1.49 7.40
N TYR A 388 -5.36 2.49 6.76
CA TYR A 388 -5.38 3.89 7.18
C TYR A 388 -6.19 4.69 6.15
N LEU A 389 -7.50 4.81 6.40
CA LEU A 389 -8.44 5.45 5.49
C LEU A 389 -8.40 6.98 5.62
N THR A 390 -8.04 7.67 4.54
CA THR A 390 -8.24 9.13 4.44
C THR A 390 -9.60 9.41 3.83
N ALA A 391 -10.46 10.12 4.55
CA ALA A 391 -11.80 10.43 4.05
C ALA A 391 -12.26 11.84 4.38
N GLY A 392 -13.22 12.32 3.58
CA GLY A 392 -13.97 13.54 3.83
C GLY A 392 -15.44 13.34 3.49
N ILE A 393 -16.31 14.16 4.10
CA ILE A 393 -17.75 14.02 3.99
C ILE A 393 -18.37 15.38 3.65
N LYS A 394 -19.22 15.39 2.64
CA LYS A 394 -20.06 16.53 2.26
C LYS A 394 -21.52 16.14 2.24
N THR A 395 -22.39 17.08 2.61
CA THR A 395 -23.82 16.99 2.35
C THR A 395 -24.19 17.83 1.13
N PHE A 396 -25.22 17.45 0.39
CA PHE A 396 -25.64 18.19 -0.80
C PHE A 396 -27.15 18.40 -0.89
N ARG A 397 -27.55 19.58 -1.38
CA ARG A 397 -28.92 19.93 -1.78
C ARG A 397 -28.91 21.13 -2.74
N SER A 398 -30.05 21.48 -3.30
CA SER A 398 -30.21 22.62 -4.19
C SER A 398 -31.33 23.52 -3.71
N LEU A 399 -31.01 24.79 -3.45
CA LEU A 399 -31.97 25.85 -3.18
C LEU A 399 -32.04 26.77 -4.40
N LEU A 400 -31.50 28.00 -4.28
CA LEU A 400 -31.28 28.95 -5.40
C LEU A 400 -29.88 28.84 -6.02
N GLY A 401 -28.96 28.21 -5.30
CA GLY A 401 -27.67 27.70 -5.76
C GLY A 401 -27.44 26.34 -5.12
N ASN A 402 -26.74 25.45 -5.79
CA ASN A 402 -26.39 24.16 -5.18
C ASN A 402 -25.54 24.40 -3.93
N ASP A 403 -25.89 23.70 -2.88
CA ASP A 403 -25.40 23.90 -1.52
C ASP A 403 -24.68 22.61 -1.08
N PHE A 404 -23.37 22.72 -0.91
CA PHE A 404 -22.45 21.62 -0.65
C PHE A 404 -21.66 21.87 0.64
N ASP A 405 -22.17 21.35 1.76
CA ASP A 405 -21.61 21.61 3.08
C ASP A 405 -20.65 20.51 3.50
N PHE A 406 -19.42 20.88 3.86
CA PHE A 406 -18.48 19.97 4.50
C PHE A 406 -18.95 19.62 5.91
N VAL A 407 -18.85 18.34 6.27
CA VAL A 407 -19.18 17.88 7.63
C VAL A 407 -17.98 17.96 8.56
N PHE A 408 -16.77 17.69 8.05
CA PHE A 408 -15.53 17.91 8.80
C PHE A 408 -14.99 19.31 8.57
N GLY A 409 -14.30 19.87 9.57
CA GLY A 409 -13.62 21.16 9.46
C GLY A 409 -12.39 21.10 8.56
N ALA A 410 -11.82 22.26 8.23
CA ALA A 410 -10.64 22.34 7.35
C ALA A 410 -9.37 21.74 8.01
N PRO A 411 -8.52 20.99 7.27
CA PRO A 411 -8.73 20.55 5.88
C PRO A 411 -9.90 19.57 5.81
N ASN A 412 -10.82 19.70 4.84
CA ASN A 412 -12.13 19.02 4.93
C ASN A 412 -12.10 17.48 4.70
N TYR A 413 -10.92 16.88 4.83
CA TYR A 413 -10.61 15.46 4.76
C TYR A 413 -9.43 15.16 5.69
N GLY A 414 -9.32 13.91 6.13
CA GLY A 414 -8.18 13.45 6.93
C GLY A 414 -8.26 11.96 7.26
N LEU A 415 -7.24 11.46 7.96
CA LEU A 415 -7.20 10.08 8.41
C LEU A 415 -8.33 9.82 9.42
N ILE A 416 -9.18 8.83 9.15
CA ILE A 416 -10.21 8.41 10.09
C ILE A 416 -9.56 7.74 11.29
N LYS A 417 -9.67 8.40 12.45
CA LYS A 417 -8.98 7.99 13.68
C LYS A 417 -9.76 8.44 14.91
N THR A 418 -9.97 7.53 15.85
CA THR A 418 -10.68 7.82 17.11
C THR A 418 -10.04 8.99 17.85
N GLY A 419 -10.88 9.92 18.30
CA GLY A 419 -10.45 11.12 19.04
C GLY A 419 -9.79 12.21 18.19
N SER A 420 -9.68 12.04 16.86
CA SER A 420 -9.22 13.08 15.94
C SER A 420 -10.38 13.96 15.44
N SER A 421 -10.07 15.01 14.67
CA SER A 421 -11.06 15.83 13.96
C SER A 421 -11.79 15.10 12.83
N PHE A 422 -11.32 13.92 12.44
CA PHE A 422 -11.92 13.05 11.43
C PHE A 422 -12.32 11.74 12.10
N SER A 423 -13.23 11.84 13.06
CA SER A 423 -13.72 10.71 13.84
C SER A 423 -15.22 10.58 13.71
N LYS A 424 -15.74 9.39 14.02
CA LYS A 424 -17.16 9.13 14.19
C LYS A 424 -17.81 10.14 15.13
N SER A 425 -17.19 10.42 16.27
CA SER A 425 -17.75 11.35 17.27
C SER A 425 -17.84 12.78 16.73
N THR A 426 -16.87 13.23 15.93
CA THR A 426 -16.91 14.54 15.29
C THR A 426 -17.98 14.60 14.19
N PHE A 427 -18.12 13.54 13.41
CA PHE A 427 -19.20 13.42 12.43
C PHE A 427 -20.58 13.51 13.11
N ASP A 428 -20.81 12.69 14.14
CA ASP A 428 -22.06 12.63 14.90
C ASP A 428 -22.42 14.00 15.49
N LEU A 429 -21.42 14.72 16.02
CA LEU A 429 -21.62 16.08 16.53
C LEU A 429 -22.07 17.04 15.42
N ASN A 430 -21.34 17.10 14.31
CA ASN A 430 -21.54 18.12 13.28
C ASN A 430 -22.84 17.90 12.49
N ILE A 431 -23.20 16.63 12.25
CA ILE A 431 -24.34 16.26 11.42
C ILE A 431 -25.69 16.53 12.11
N THR A 432 -25.73 16.64 13.44
CA THR A 432 -26.97 16.87 14.21
C THR A 432 -27.68 18.18 13.84
N SER A 433 -26.92 19.21 13.47
CA SER A 433 -27.46 20.53 13.11
C SER A 433 -27.96 20.62 11.67
N ILE A 434 -27.72 19.58 10.85
CA ILE A 434 -28.01 19.57 9.42
C ILE A 434 -29.40 18.97 9.17
N VAL A 435 -30.27 19.74 8.53
CA VAL A 435 -31.67 19.39 8.27
C VAL A 435 -31.92 19.21 6.77
N PRO A 436 -32.71 18.18 6.35
CA PRO A 436 -33.04 18.00 4.95
C PRO A 436 -33.87 19.13 4.34
N GLY A 437 -33.70 19.38 3.04
CA GLY A 437 -34.53 20.33 2.28
C GLY A 437 -33.99 20.61 0.88
N GLY A 438 -34.76 21.35 0.07
CA GLY A 438 -34.39 21.64 -1.32
C GLY A 438 -34.48 20.43 -2.25
N GLY A 439 -34.03 20.61 -3.50
CA GLY A 439 -33.99 19.56 -4.53
C GLY A 439 -32.62 18.90 -4.63
N THR A 440 -32.53 17.81 -5.41
CA THR A 440 -31.37 16.90 -5.52
C THR A 440 -30.50 17.22 -6.74
N PRO A 441 -29.37 17.95 -6.59
CA PRO A 441 -28.49 18.32 -7.70
C PRO A 441 -27.39 17.27 -7.93
N LEU A 442 -27.81 16.03 -8.22
CA LEU A 442 -26.94 14.86 -8.11
C LEU A 442 -25.69 14.89 -8.99
N ALA A 443 -25.79 15.40 -10.23
CA ALA A 443 -24.64 15.52 -11.13
C ALA A 443 -23.62 16.54 -10.58
N ASP A 444 -24.11 17.68 -10.08
CA ASP A 444 -23.26 18.73 -9.53
C ASP A 444 -22.60 18.27 -8.23
N ALA A 445 -23.33 17.55 -7.37
CA ALA A 445 -22.82 16.94 -6.15
C ALA A 445 -21.70 15.93 -6.43
N LEU A 446 -21.91 15.06 -7.43
CA LEU A 446 -20.91 14.07 -7.82
C LEU A 446 -19.60 14.74 -8.26
N GLN A 447 -19.69 15.76 -9.12
CA GLN A 447 -18.52 16.49 -9.61
C GLN A 447 -17.80 17.25 -8.48
N ASP A 448 -18.57 17.86 -7.57
CA ASP A 448 -18.04 18.60 -6.43
C ASP A 448 -17.32 17.70 -5.42
N VAL A 449 -17.92 16.57 -5.02
CA VAL A 449 -17.30 15.59 -4.12
C VAL A 449 -16.03 15.01 -4.73
N GLN A 450 -16.06 14.64 -6.01
CA GLN A 450 -14.88 14.18 -6.74
C GLN A 450 -13.75 15.21 -6.66
N ASN A 451 -14.04 16.47 -6.98
CA ASN A 451 -13.00 17.51 -7.06
C ASN A 451 -12.46 17.93 -5.69
N THR A 452 -13.32 17.98 -4.68
CA THR A 452 -12.99 18.62 -3.40
C THR A 452 -12.64 17.65 -2.28
N LEU A 453 -13.02 16.37 -2.38
CA LEU A 453 -12.74 15.35 -1.36
C LEU A 453 -11.90 14.19 -1.90
N VAL A 454 -12.09 13.80 -3.16
CA VAL A 454 -11.41 12.62 -3.72
C VAL A 454 -10.06 13.00 -4.33
N GLU A 455 -10.02 14.08 -5.11
CA GLU A 455 -8.82 14.55 -5.80
C GLU A 455 -7.93 15.45 -4.93
N ALA A 456 -8.55 16.25 -4.06
CA ALA A 456 -7.88 17.27 -3.25
C ALA A 456 -6.82 16.76 -2.26
N PRO A 457 -6.95 15.58 -1.59
CA PRO A 457 -6.00 15.17 -0.55
C PRO A 457 -4.54 15.17 -0.95
N PHE A 458 -4.25 14.83 -2.21
CA PHE A 458 -2.89 14.78 -2.74
C PHE A 458 -2.78 15.35 -4.16
N GLY A 459 -3.68 16.26 -4.55
CA GLY A 459 -3.67 16.89 -5.88
C GLY A 459 -3.73 15.90 -7.04
N GLY A 460 -4.28 14.72 -6.79
CA GLY A 460 -4.34 13.64 -7.74
C GLY A 460 -3.07 12.79 -7.89
N ASP A 461 -2.08 12.90 -7.01
CA ASP A 461 -0.88 12.05 -7.04
C ASP A 461 -1.03 10.79 -6.15
N PRO A 462 -0.59 9.61 -6.64
CA PRO A 462 -0.20 9.36 -8.02
C PRO A 462 -1.39 9.23 -8.98
N THR A 463 -1.15 9.47 -10.26
CA THR A 463 -2.20 9.52 -11.30
C THR A 463 -3.02 8.23 -11.38
N GLU A 464 -2.40 7.08 -11.19
CA GLU A 464 -3.05 5.76 -11.26
C GLU A 464 -3.55 5.26 -9.89
N GLU A 465 -3.48 6.08 -8.82
CA GLU A 465 -4.05 5.68 -7.54
C GLU A 465 -5.55 5.50 -7.67
N ARG A 466 -6.01 4.29 -7.36
CA ARG A 466 -7.45 4.03 -7.27
C ARG A 466 -8.05 4.88 -6.16
N ARG A 467 -9.12 5.57 -6.49
CA ARG A 467 -9.90 6.40 -5.57
C ARG A 467 -11.29 5.82 -5.36
N TYR A 468 -11.93 6.23 -4.27
CA TYR A 468 -13.29 5.79 -3.95
C TYR A 468 -14.19 6.99 -3.70
N LEU A 469 -15.43 6.88 -4.15
CA LEU A 469 -16.44 7.91 -3.97
C LEU A 469 -17.77 7.23 -3.66
N ALA A 470 -18.31 7.51 -2.48
CA ALA A 470 -19.64 7.06 -2.09
C ALA A 470 -20.65 8.20 -2.32
N ILE A 471 -21.69 7.95 -3.12
CA ILE A 471 -22.86 8.84 -3.22
C ILE A 471 -24.04 8.15 -2.57
N LEU A 472 -24.53 8.76 -1.52
CA LEU A 472 -25.60 8.32 -0.64
C LEU A 472 -26.83 9.16 -1.00
N THR A 473 -27.83 8.61 -1.70
CA THR A 473 -29.02 9.34 -2.22
C THR A 473 -30.19 8.37 -2.42
N ASP A 474 -31.42 8.82 -2.63
CA ASP A 474 -32.48 7.93 -3.17
C ASP A 474 -32.52 7.93 -4.71
N GLY A 475 -31.69 8.76 -5.36
CA GLY A 475 -31.58 8.84 -6.81
C GLY A 475 -32.75 9.54 -7.49
N ILE A 476 -33.70 10.08 -6.71
CA ILE A 476 -34.85 10.84 -7.21
C ILE A 476 -34.39 12.27 -7.50
N ARG A 477 -33.94 12.51 -8.73
CA ARG A 477 -33.45 13.83 -9.15
C ARG A 477 -34.60 14.83 -9.27
N THR A 478 -34.47 15.96 -8.59
CA THR A 478 -35.47 17.05 -8.60
C THR A 478 -34.92 18.42 -9.02
N SER A 479 -33.59 18.57 -9.13
CA SER A 479 -32.95 19.82 -9.56
C SER A 479 -31.53 19.59 -10.09
N GLY A 480 -30.77 20.68 -10.32
CA GLY A 480 -29.38 20.64 -10.79
C GLY A 480 -29.21 20.17 -12.23
N ALA A 481 -27.97 19.98 -12.66
CA ALA A 481 -27.67 19.46 -14.00
C ALA A 481 -28.15 18.00 -14.19
N PRO A 482 -28.53 17.59 -15.41
CA PRO A 482 -28.86 16.20 -15.71
C PRO A 482 -27.62 15.32 -15.67
N MET A 483 -27.77 14.04 -15.30
CA MET A 483 -26.65 13.10 -15.20
C MET A 483 -25.87 12.88 -16.52
N ASN A 484 -26.45 13.23 -17.67
CA ASN A 484 -25.77 13.18 -18.96
C ASN A 484 -24.86 14.40 -19.23
N SER A 485 -24.83 15.40 -18.34
CA SER A 485 -23.85 16.49 -18.39
C SER A 485 -22.43 16.00 -18.08
N ILE A 486 -22.30 14.89 -17.36
CA ILE A 486 -21.04 14.20 -17.09
C ILE A 486 -20.98 12.97 -17.99
N PRO A 487 -20.05 12.88 -18.95
CA PRO A 487 -19.85 11.67 -19.74
C PRO A 487 -19.52 10.44 -18.88
N ASN A 488 -19.84 9.24 -19.39
CA ASN A 488 -19.42 8.01 -18.72
C ASN A 488 -17.89 7.86 -18.78
N GLY A 489 -17.28 7.37 -17.71
CA GLY A 489 -15.82 7.26 -17.58
C GLY A 489 -15.07 8.57 -17.33
N SER A 490 -15.77 9.68 -17.05
CA SER A 490 -15.13 10.96 -16.69
C SER A 490 -14.21 10.88 -15.47
N PHE A 491 -14.44 9.92 -14.55
CA PHE A 491 -13.60 9.70 -13.36
C PHE A 491 -12.91 8.34 -13.48
N SER A 492 -12.00 8.22 -14.44
CA SER A 492 -11.37 6.95 -14.87
C SER A 492 -10.69 6.14 -13.78
N ARG A 493 -10.27 6.76 -12.68
CA ARG A 493 -9.62 6.12 -11.53
C ARG A 493 -10.47 6.02 -10.26
N THR A 494 -11.65 6.63 -10.26
CA THR A 494 -12.54 6.64 -9.10
C THR A 494 -13.57 5.55 -9.25
N ALA A 495 -13.57 4.56 -8.37
CA ALA A 495 -14.69 3.64 -8.23
C ALA A 495 -15.81 4.34 -7.44
N ILE A 496 -16.97 4.45 -8.06
CA ILE A 496 -18.14 5.10 -7.46
C ILE A 496 -19.05 4.03 -6.87
N PHE A 497 -19.38 4.17 -5.60
CA PHE A 497 -20.38 3.36 -4.90
C PHE A 497 -21.65 4.20 -4.73
N ALA A 498 -22.69 3.87 -5.49
CA ALA A 498 -23.96 4.58 -5.48
C ALA A 498 -24.98 3.80 -4.63
N MET A 499 -25.42 4.40 -3.54
CA MET A 499 -26.38 3.79 -2.62
C MET A 499 -27.71 4.54 -2.59
N GLY A 500 -28.78 3.79 -2.82
CA GLY A 500 -30.18 4.17 -2.70
C GLY A 500 -30.71 4.13 -1.26
N PHE A 501 -31.47 5.14 -0.82
CA PHE A 501 -32.16 5.10 0.48
C PHE A 501 -33.68 4.94 0.42
N GLY A 502 -34.17 4.09 1.32
CA GLY A 502 -35.59 3.74 1.45
C GLY A 502 -35.87 2.35 0.93
N THR A 503 -37.15 2.02 0.83
CA THR A 503 -37.56 0.74 0.22
C THR A 503 -37.12 0.69 -1.24
N GLY A 504 -36.96 -0.50 -1.82
CA GLY A 504 -36.59 -0.63 -3.24
C GLY A 504 -37.52 0.11 -4.21
N ALA A 505 -38.77 0.40 -3.81
CA ALA A 505 -39.71 1.19 -4.60
C ALA A 505 -39.41 2.71 -4.55
N ASP A 506 -38.71 3.18 -3.53
CA ASP A 506 -38.41 4.59 -3.30
C ASP A 506 -37.06 5.02 -3.88
N VAL A 507 -36.40 4.15 -4.66
CA VAL A 507 -35.04 4.32 -5.18
C VAL A 507 -35.03 4.25 -6.71
N SER A 508 -34.30 5.18 -7.35
CA SER A 508 -34.07 5.14 -8.79
C SER A 508 -32.79 4.38 -9.16
N TYR A 509 -32.89 3.05 -9.33
CA TYR A 509 -31.75 2.23 -9.81
C TYR A 509 -31.15 2.71 -11.14
N PRO A 510 -31.92 3.16 -12.15
CA PRO A 510 -31.34 3.70 -13.39
C PRO A 510 -30.45 4.92 -13.14
N THR A 511 -30.82 5.78 -12.18
CA THR A 511 -29.99 6.92 -11.78
C THR A 511 -28.71 6.45 -11.10
N LEU A 512 -28.80 5.52 -10.14
CA LEU A 512 -27.63 4.97 -9.43
C LEU A 512 -26.66 4.25 -10.38
N GLU A 513 -27.18 3.50 -11.35
CA GLU A 513 -26.37 2.87 -12.39
C GLU A 513 -25.65 3.90 -13.26
N THR A 514 -26.33 5.02 -13.55
CA THR A 514 -25.73 6.14 -14.29
C THR A 514 -24.61 6.81 -13.48
N LEU A 515 -24.75 6.95 -12.15
CA LEU A 515 -23.69 7.43 -11.27
C LEU A 515 -22.46 6.52 -11.36
N LYS A 516 -22.65 5.22 -11.15
CA LYS A 516 -21.60 4.21 -11.21
C LYS A 516 -20.83 4.28 -12.53
N ASN A 517 -21.53 4.42 -13.65
CA ASN A 517 -20.93 4.50 -14.99
C ASN A 517 -20.08 5.76 -15.25
N LYS A 518 -20.10 6.78 -14.36
CA LYS A 518 -19.18 7.93 -14.45
C LYS A 518 -17.76 7.57 -14.02
N GLY A 519 -17.62 6.54 -13.20
CA GLY A 519 -16.36 6.09 -12.64
C GLY A 519 -15.85 4.79 -13.23
N LEU A 520 -14.89 4.21 -12.53
CA LEU A 520 -14.31 2.90 -12.81
C LEU A 520 -15.26 1.77 -12.39
N ASN A 521 -15.47 0.81 -13.29
CA ASN A 521 -16.20 -0.43 -13.00
C ASN A 521 -15.27 -1.44 -12.31
N LEU A 522 -15.73 -1.98 -11.18
CA LEU A 522 -15.08 -3.04 -10.43
C LEU A 522 -15.87 -4.34 -10.54
N SER A 523 -15.26 -5.45 -10.11
CA SER A 523 -15.95 -6.73 -9.97
C SER A 523 -16.86 -6.77 -8.72
N THR A 524 -16.69 -5.83 -7.80
CA THR A 524 -17.48 -5.70 -6.58
C THR A 524 -18.80 -4.99 -6.86
N GLN A 525 -19.80 -5.22 -6.01
CA GLN A 525 -21.07 -4.52 -6.13
C GLN A 525 -20.88 -3.02 -5.87
N GLN A 526 -21.28 -2.20 -6.84
CA GLN A 526 -21.14 -0.74 -6.77
C GLN A 526 -22.48 0.01 -6.74
N VAL A 527 -23.59 -0.69 -6.98
CA VAL A 527 -24.95 -0.15 -6.91
C VAL A 527 -25.75 -1.01 -5.96
N PHE A 528 -26.37 -0.35 -4.98
CA PHE A 528 -27.15 -1.03 -3.96
C PHE A 528 -28.19 -0.07 -3.37
N HIS A 529 -29.13 -0.61 -2.60
CA HIS A 529 -30.09 0.17 -1.82
C HIS A 529 -30.15 -0.37 -0.39
N GLY A 530 -30.33 0.50 0.58
CA GLY A 530 -30.47 0.10 1.99
C GLY A 530 -31.71 0.69 2.61
N GLU A 531 -32.33 -0.12 3.45
CA GLU A 531 -33.55 0.24 4.19
C GLU A 531 -33.22 0.70 5.62
N ASN A 532 -32.06 0.29 6.16
CA ASN A 532 -31.60 0.54 7.53
C ASN A 532 -30.09 0.83 7.61
N ALA A 533 -29.62 1.29 8.77
CA ALA A 533 -28.24 1.66 9.05
C ALA A 533 -27.24 0.51 8.85
N GLY A 534 -27.53 -0.69 9.34
CA GLY A 534 -26.62 -1.84 9.23
C GLY A 534 -26.41 -2.31 7.79
N THR A 535 -27.42 -2.18 6.93
CA THR A 535 -27.30 -2.54 5.51
C THR A 535 -26.43 -1.53 4.75
N ILE A 536 -26.41 -0.27 5.21
CA ILE A 536 -25.57 0.81 4.68
C ILE A 536 -24.11 0.55 5.00
N ASP A 537 -23.83 0.32 6.28
CA ASP A 537 -22.49 0.00 6.75
C ASP A 537 -21.93 -1.24 6.06
N LYS A 538 -22.69 -2.34 6.09
CA LYS A 538 -22.32 -3.60 5.44
C LYS A 538 -22.04 -3.44 3.95
N PHE A 539 -22.81 -2.61 3.22
CA PHE A 539 -22.53 -2.38 1.82
C PHE A 539 -21.18 -1.68 1.62
N TYR A 540 -20.90 -0.60 2.35
CA TYR A 540 -19.68 0.17 2.18
C TYR A 540 -18.44 -0.55 2.69
N SER A 541 -18.47 -1.12 3.90
CA SER A 541 -17.34 -1.86 4.45
C SER A 541 -16.97 -3.05 3.56
N ASN A 542 -17.95 -3.84 3.09
CA ASN A 542 -17.69 -4.97 2.20
C ASN A 542 -17.24 -4.53 0.81
N ALA A 543 -17.91 -3.55 0.21
CA ALA A 543 -17.61 -3.12 -1.15
C ALA A 543 -16.25 -2.43 -1.24
N LEU A 544 -15.91 -1.58 -0.25
CA LEU A 544 -14.60 -0.95 -0.15
C LEU A 544 -13.53 -2.00 0.11
N ALA A 545 -13.68 -2.86 1.13
CA ALA A 545 -12.71 -3.91 1.44
C ALA A 545 -12.43 -4.79 0.23
N ALA A 546 -13.46 -5.29 -0.44
CA ALA A 546 -13.29 -6.12 -1.62
C ALA A 546 -12.64 -5.33 -2.77
N ALA A 547 -12.91 -4.03 -2.90
CA ALA A 547 -12.28 -3.18 -3.92
C ALA A 547 -10.79 -2.90 -3.68
N ILE A 548 -10.35 -2.88 -2.42
CA ILE A 548 -8.93 -2.81 -2.02
C ILE A 548 -8.28 -4.20 -1.88
N GLY A 549 -9.01 -5.29 -2.17
CA GLY A 549 -8.46 -6.66 -2.18
C GLY A 549 -8.49 -7.36 -0.82
N PHE A 550 -9.25 -6.83 0.14
CA PHE A 550 -9.48 -7.42 1.45
C PHE A 550 -10.84 -8.14 1.48
N THR A 551 -10.95 -9.14 2.34
CA THR A 551 -12.23 -9.78 2.64
C THR A 551 -12.62 -9.38 4.06
N THR A 552 -13.82 -8.86 4.24
CA THR A 552 -14.40 -8.65 5.56
C THR A 552 -14.69 -10.02 6.18
N ILE A 553 -13.95 -10.39 7.22
CA ILE A 553 -14.04 -11.74 7.80
C ILE A 553 -15.29 -11.85 8.68
N PHE A 554 -15.58 -10.85 9.50
CA PHE A 554 -16.81 -10.70 10.26
C PHE A 554 -16.97 -9.22 10.64
N ASP A 555 -18.17 -8.69 10.46
CA ASP A 555 -18.58 -7.43 11.05
C ASP A 555 -18.78 -7.66 12.57
N PRO A 556 -18.05 -6.97 13.47
CA PRO A 556 -18.25 -7.12 14.92
C PRO A 556 -19.58 -6.53 15.39
N VAL A 557 -20.27 -5.75 14.57
CA VAL A 557 -21.66 -5.34 14.78
C VAL A 557 -22.59 -6.49 14.35
N ILE A 558 -22.49 -7.61 15.08
CA ILE A 558 -23.61 -8.53 15.16
C ILE A 558 -24.69 -7.83 16.01
N GLU A 559 -25.45 -6.92 15.40
CA GLU A 559 -26.73 -6.50 15.97
C GLU A 559 -27.70 -7.67 15.84
N LEU A 560 -27.76 -8.51 16.88
CA LEU A 560 -28.89 -9.41 17.08
C LEU A 560 -29.91 -8.68 17.94
N PHE A 561 -31.09 -8.46 17.38
CA PHE A 561 -32.20 -7.88 18.11
C PHE A 561 -32.76 -8.85 19.16
N ALA A 562 -33.59 -8.35 20.07
CA ALA A 562 -34.27 -9.19 21.06
C ALA A 562 -35.12 -10.27 20.35
N GLY A 563 -34.65 -11.52 20.37
CA GLY A 563 -35.30 -12.67 19.73
C GLY A 563 -34.52 -13.28 18.55
N GLU A 564 -33.43 -12.66 18.10
CA GLU A 564 -32.56 -13.24 17.08
C GLU A 564 -31.45 -14.09 17.70
N HIS A 565 -31.05 -15.15 16.97
CA HIS A 565 -29.95 -16.03 17.35
C HIS A 565 -29.16 -16.33 16.09
N THR A 566 -27.83 -16.25 16.16
CA THR A 566 -26.97 -16.83 15.13
C THR A 566 -26.42 -18.16 15.65
N HIS A 567 -26.57 -19.23 14.88
CA HIS A 567 -25.94 -20.53 15.17
C HIS A 567 -24.64 -20.62 14.38
N LEU A 568 -23.51 -20.54 15.09
CA LEU A 568 -22.20 -20.86 14.54
C LEU A 568 -21.89 -22.32 14.88
N TYR A 569 -21.62 -23.11 13.85
CA TYR A 569 -21.07 -24.46 14.02
C TYR A 569 -19.55 -24.35 14.11
N PHE A 570 -18.98 -24.90 15.18
CA PHE A 570 -17.55 -25.12 15.32
C PHE A 570 -17.18 -26.50 14.79
#